data_AF-C3XU21-F1
#
_entry.id   AF-C3XU21-F1
#
_cell.length_a   1.000
_cell.length_b   1.000
_cell.length_c   1.000
_cell.angle_alpha   90.00
_cell.angle_beta   90.00
_cell.angle_gamma   90.00
#
_symmetry.space_group_name_H-M   'P 1'
#
loop_
_entity.id
_entity.type
_entity.pdbx_description
1 polymer ?
#
loop_
_entity_poly.entity_id
_entity_poly.type
_entity_poly.pdbx_seq_one_letter_code
_entity_poly.pdbx_strand_id
1 'polypeptide(L)'
;MNRSTSEVELGIQSEVNKELKKLLVASVGSDLQYQFERMAREKAQLSVDYDNVVQQHADLSEEVERLSIQCDVWRSKFLGSRTQVSQLIDLRNAIYQQFGKAQEAIGDMMQERVPIRKEMVETYRLLDQLVKALRWGKPQPLQQAANPRNMKELVQANHRLVSAVSAQLLGNIKPMNSANQETVESGIGLTNAEAAAAQVLNMSFDLQLPSPETTPVGKMSGRFHPQHKYEEVTVNCCNRCKGEIKVV
;
A
#
# COMPACT_ATOMS: atom_id res chain seq x y z
N MET A 1 84.01 16.15 90.90
CA MET A 1 83.01 17.17 90.52
C MET A 1 82.20 16.82 89.27
N ASN A 2 82.57 15.83 88.44
CA ASN A 2 81.91 15.60 87.14
C ASN A 2 80.65 14.70 87.16
N ARG A 3 80.35 14.01 88.26
CA ARG A 3 79.27 12.99 88.30
C ARG A 3 77.88 13.59 88.53
N SER A 4 77.80 14.62 89.38
CA SER A 4 76.56 15.34 89.71
C SER A 4 76.09 16.27 88.59
N THR A 5 77.01 16.82 87.79
CA THR A 5 76.68 17.64 86.61
C THR A 5 76.09 16.78 85.50
N SER A 6 76.61 15.57 85.29
CA SER A 6 76.06 14.63 84.29
C SER A 6 74.66 14.12 84.64
N GLU A 7 74.34 13.92 85.91
CA GLU A 7 72.99 13.51 86.34
C GLU A 7 71.94 14.61 86.12
N VAL A 8 72.30 15.88 86.36
CA VAL A 8 71.44 17.03 86.09
C VAL A 8 71.24 17.23 84.58
N GLU A 9 72.29 17.10 83.78
CA GLU A 9 72.21 17.16 82.31
C GLU A 9 71.32 16.04 81.74
N LEU A 10 71.42 14.81 82.27
CA LEU A 10 70.56 13.68 81.89
C LEU A 10 69.08 13.93 82.24
N GLY A 11 68.80 14.55 83.39
CA GLY A 11 67.44 14.94 83.79
C GLY A 11 66.82 15.98 82.86
N ILE A 12 67.59 17.01 82.48
CA ILE A 12 67.16 18.04 81.52
C ILE A 12 66.91 17.41 80.15
N GLN A 13 67.80 16.51 79.69
CA GLN A 13 67.66 15.83 78.41
C GLN A 13 66.45 14.89 78.38
N SER A 14 66.09 14.26 79.50
CA SER A 14 64.86 13.48 79.64
C SER A 14 63.61 14.33 79.50
N GLU A 15 63.56 15.50 80.16
CA GLU A 15 62.39 16.38 80.09
C GLU A 15 62.26 17.04 78.71
N VAL A 16 63.38 17.43 78.08
CA VAL A 16 63.39 17.92 76.69
C VAL A 16 62.89 16.86 75.72
N ASN A 17 63.33 15.60 75.84
CA ASN A 17 62.81 14.51 75.00
C ASN A 17 61.32 14.25 75.21
N LYS A 18 60.83 14.37 76.44
CA LYS A 18 59.42 14.21 76.77
C LYS A 18 58.58 15.32 76.14
N GLU A 19 59.02 16.58 76.23
CA GLU A 19 58.34 17.71 75.59
C GLU A 19 58.42 17.64 74.06
N LEU A 20 59.57 17.29 73.49
CA LEU A 20 59.71 17.06 72.03
C LEU A 20 58.78 15.95 71.56
N LYS A 21 58.65 14.84 72.31
CA LYS A 21 57.74 13.75 71.95
C LYS A 21 56.28 14.19 72.03
N LYS A 22 55.89 15.00 73.02
CA LYS A 22 54.54 15.59 73.07
C LYS A 22 54.29 16.50 71.87
N LEU A 23 55.23 17.38 71.55
CA LEU A 23 55.11 18.34 70.45
C LEU A 23 55.06 17.63 69.10
N LEU A 24 55.88 16.59 68.91
CA LEU A 24 55.84 15.72 67.73
C LEU A 24 54.50 14.99 67.62
N VAL A 25 54.03 14.36 68.70
CA VAL A 25 52.73 13.67 68.71
C VAL A 25 51.59 14.64 68.41
N ALA A 26 51.63 15.85 68.96
CA ALA A 26 50.64 16.88 68.67
C ALA A 26 50.69 17.34 67.20
N SER A 27 51.89 17.56 66.64
CA SER A 27 52.09 17.99 65.25
C SER A 27 51.69 16.91 64.23
N VAL A 28 52.02 15.64 64.50
CA VAL A 28 51.63 14.52 63.63
C VAL A 28 50.15 14.22 63.79
N GLY A 29 49.62 14.32 65.01
CA GLY A 29 48.19 14.17 65.28
C GLY A 29 47.35 15.23 64.57
N SER A 30 47.78 16.49 64.57
CA SER A 30 47.07 17.57 63.88
C SER A 30 47.09 17.43 62.36
N ASP A 31 48.23 17.04 61.76
CA ASP A 31 48.32 16.80 60.31
C ASP A 31 47.46 15.61 59.88
N LEU A 32 47.51 14.49 60.61
CA LEU A 32 46.66 13.33 60.34
C LEU A 32 45.17 13.66 60.47
N GLN A 33 44.79 14.44 61.48
CA GLN A 33 43.41 14.87 61.66
C GLN A 33 42.95 15.75 60.50
N TYR A 34 43.77 16.69 60.05
CA TYR A 34 43.48 17.51 58.88
C TYR A 34 43.30 16.66 57.60
N GLN A 35 44.19 15.69 57.37
CA GLN A 35 44.09 14.78 56.22
C GLN A 35 42.81 13.94 56.28
N PHE A 36 42.45 13.43 57.46
CA PHE A 36 41.22 12.66 57.65
C PHE A 36 39.98 13.51 57.39
N GLU A 37 39.91 14.72 57.92
CA GLU A 37 38.78 15.62 57.68
C GLU A 37 38.66 16.01 56.20
N ARG A 38 39.79 16.28 55.52
CA ARG A 38 39.80 16.55 54.07
C ARG A 38 39.24 15.36 53.29
N MET A 39 39.75 14.16 53.57
CA MET A 39 39.30 12.94 52.91
C MET A 39 37.82 12.64 53.20
N ALA A 40 37.34 12.91 54.41
CA ALA A 40 35.93 12.74 54.76
C ALA A 40 35.03 13.71 53.96
N ARG A 41 35.45 14.97 53.78
CA ARG A 41 34.73 15.96 52.95
C ARG A 41 34.73 15.55 51.48
N GLU A 42 35.88 15.15 50.94
CA GLU A 42 36.00 14.68 49.55
C GLU A 42 35.12 13.45 49.30
N LYS A 43 35.10 12.48 50.22
CA LYS A 43 34.23 11.31 50.14
C LYS A 43 32.75 11.69 50.17
N ALA A 44 32.36 12.64 51.02
CA ALA A 44 30.98 13.12 51.07
C ALA A 44 30.57 13.79 49.75
N GLN A 45 31.46 14.63 49.18
CA GLN A 45 31.23 15.27 47.88
C GLN A 45 31.09 14.24 46.75
N LEU A 46 32.01 13.27 46.68
CA LEU A 46 31.95 12.21 45.68
C LEU A 46 30.68 11.36 45.80
N SER A 47 30.15 11.15 47.01
CA SER A 47 28.86 10.47 47.20
C SER A 47 27.71 11.25 46.58
N VAL A 48 27.67 12.57 46.80
CA VAL A 48 26.63 13.44 46.22
C VAL A 48 26.75 13.49 44.70
N ASP A 49 27.98 13.61 44.17
CA ASP A 49 28.20 13.62 42.73
C ASP A 49 27.83 12.28 42.09
N TYR A 50 28.13 11.17 42.76
CA TYR A 50 27.71 9.83 42.35
C TYR A 50 26.19 9.71 42.29
N ASP A 51 25.49 10.13 43.35
CA ASP A 51 24.02 10.09 43.40
C ASP A 51 23.39 10.95 42.29
N ASN A 52 23.96 12.12 42.00
CA ASN A 52 23.53 12.98 40.90
C ASN A 52 23.70 12.29 39.53
N VAL A 53 24.84 11.64 39.29
CA VAL A 53 25.11 10.92 38.03
C VAL A 53 24.18 9.71 37.90
N VAL A 54 23.92 8.97 38.98
CA VAL A 54 22.98 7.85 38.98
C VAL A 54 21.57 8.33 38.61
N GLN A 55 21.13 9.45 39.16
CA GLN A 55 19.83 10.02 38.82
C GLN A 55 19.77 10.44 37.35
N GLN A 56 20.78 11.16 36.86
CA GLN A 56 20.86 11.55 35.44
C GLN A 56 20.85 10.35 34.50
N HIS A 57 21.54 9.26 34.88
CA HIS A 57 21.53 8.03 34.10
C HIS A 57 20.13 7.38 34.09
N ALA A 58 19.42 7.38 35.21
CA ALA A 58 18.05 6.86 35.28
C ALA A 58 17.11 7.67 34.36
N ASP A 59 17.18 9.00 34.41
CA ASP A 59 16.36 9.88 33.59
C ASP A 59 16.65 9.69 32.08
N LEU A 60 17.93 9.60 31.70
CA LEU A 60 18.32 9.32 30.32
C LEU A 60 17.87 7.94 29.85
N SER A 61 17.92 6.93 30.73
CA SER A 61 17.45 5.58 30.42
C SER A 61 15.95 5.57 30.13
N GLU A 62 15.15 6.29 30.92
CA GLU A 62 13.71 6.42 30.69
C GLU A 62 13.42 7.16 29.37
N GLU A 63 14.15 8.23 29.07
CA GLU A 63 13.96 8.98 27.82
C GLU A 63 14.31 8.12 26.59
N VAL A 64 15.36 7.30 26.67
CA VAL A 64 15.71 6.36 25.61
C VAL A 64 14.61 5.30 25.42
N GLU A 65 14.03 4.77 26.49
CA GLU A 65 12.91 3.83 26.40
C GLU A 65 11.67 4.50 25.78
N ARG A 66 11.35 5.74 26.19
CA ARG A 66 10.25 6.53 25.64
C ARG A 66 10.43 6.76 24.14
N LEU A 67 11.62 7.16 23.70
CA LEU A 67 11.95 7.36 22.29
C LEU A 67 11.90 6.04 21.51
N SER A 68 12.35 4.94 22.09
CA SER A 68 12.27 3.61 21.48
C SER A 68 10.83 3.21 21.16
N ILE A 69 9.91 3.42 22.12
CA ILE A 69 8.48 3.16 21.92
C ILE A 69 7.92 4.06 20.80
N GLN A 70 8.30 5.33 20.76
CA GLN A 70 7.85 6.24 19.68
C GLN A 70 8.35 5.78 18.32
N CYS A 71 9.60 5.34 18.20
CA CYS A 71 10.15 4.77 16.97
C CYS A 71 9.33 3.57 16.48
N ASP A 72 8.95 2.65 17.38
CA ASP A 72 8.12 1.48 17.04
C ASP A 72 6.72 1.88 16.55
N VAL A 73 6.10 2.88 17.18
CA VAL A 73 4.81 3.44 16.76
C VAL A 73 4.91 4.05 15.36
N TRP A 74 5.94 4.88 15.11
CA TRP A 74 6.15 5.50 13.81
C TRP A 74 6.46 4.48 12.72
N ARG A 75 7.26 3.46 13.03
CA ARG A 75 7.52 2.34 12.13
C ARG A 75 6.23 1.62 11.75
N SER A 76 5.39 1.28 12.72
CA SER A 76 4.10 0.62 12.47
C SER A 76 3.15 1.48 11.64
N LYS A 77 3.05 2.79 11.94
CA LYS A 77 2.25 3.74 11.15
C LYS A 77 2.75 3.85 9.72
N PHE A 78 4.06 3.95 9.51
CA PHE A 78 4.64 4.02 8.18
C PHE A 78 4.39 2.74 7.39
N LEU A 79 4.58 1.56 8.01
CA LEU A 79 4.32 0.28 7.36
C LEU A 79 2.84 0.11 7.00
N GLY A 80 1.92 0.46 7.92
CA GLY A 80 0.48 0.44 7.64
C GLY A 80 0.06 1.40 6.53
N SER A 81 0.61 2.61 6.50
CA SER A 81 0.38 3.54 5.39
C SER A 81 0.94 3.00 4.07
N ARG A 82 2.13 2.40 4.08
CA ARG A 82 2.75 1.81 2.89
C ARG A 82 1.91 0.65 2.33
N THR A 83 1.37 -0.22 3.17
CA THR A 83 0.51 -1.33 2.72
C THR A 83 -0.79 -0.81 2.12
N GLN A 84 -1.43 0.20 2.74
CA GLN A 84 -2.61 0.86 2.18
C GLN A 84 -2.33 1.48 0.80
N VAL A 85 -1.21 2.20 0.64
CA VAL A 85 -0.83 2.78 -0.65
C VAL A 85 -0.60 1.68 -1.70
N SER A 86 0.05 0.57 -1.33
CA SER A 86 0.23 -0.57 -2.23
C SER A 86 -1.12 -1.13 -2.69
N GLN A 87 -2.05 -1.35 -1.76
CA GLN A 87 -3.40 -1.84 -2.09
C GLN A 87 -4.14 -0.89 -3.02
N LEU A 88 -4.04 0.43 -2.81
CA LEU A 88 -4.64 1.42 -3.70
C LEU A 88 -4.05 1.38 -5.12
N ILE A 89 -2.74 1.15 -5.24
CA ILE A 89 -2.08 0.99 -6.55
C ILE A 89 -2.59 -0.27 -7.25
N ASP A 90 -2.73 -1.37 -6.53
CA ASP A 90 -3.23 -2.64 -7.09
C ASP A 90 -4.68 -2.51 -7.56
N LEU A 91 -5.54 -1.90 -6.76
CA LEU A 91 -6.92 -1.58 -7.13
C LEU A 91 -6.99 -0.67 -8.35
N ARG A 92 -6.18 0.38 -8.38
CA ARG A 92 -6.06 1.27 -9.54
C ARG A 92 -5.71 0.47 -10.79
N ASN A 93 -4.67 -0.36 -10.73
CA ASN A 93 -4.23 -1.16 -11.88
C ASN A 93 -5.32 -2.12 -12.36
N ALA A 94 -6.04 -2.77 -11.44
CA ALA A 94 -7.17 -3.64 -11.77
C ALA A 94 -8.28 -2.87 -12.51
N ILE A 95 -8.64 -1.67 -12.04
CA ILE A 95 -9.62 -0.81 -12.70
C ILE A 95 -9.16 -0.44 -14.12
N TYR A 96 -7.90 -0.02 -14.30
CA TYR A 96 -7.38 0.34 -15.63
C TYR A 96 -7.39 -0.85 -16.59
N GLN A 97 -7.06 -2.06 -16.11
CA GLN A 97 -7.12 -3.27 -16.94
C GLN A 97 -8.56 -3.56 -17.37
N GLN A 98 -9.53 -3.45 -16.45
CA GLN A 98 -10.93 -3.67 -16.78
C GLN A 98 -11.49 -2.62 -17.73
N PHE A 99 -11.11 -1.36 -17.52
CA PHE A 99 -11.46 -0.27 -18.43
C PHE A 99 -10.90 -0.55 -19.84
N GLY A 100 -9.65 -1.01 -19.93
CA GLY A 100 -9.04 -1.42 -21.20
C GLY A 100 -9.83 -2.53 -21.89
N LYS A 101 -10.17 -3.61 -21.17
CA LYS A 101 -10.98 -4.72 -21.71
C LYS A 101 -12.37 -4.27 -22.15
N ALA A 102 -13.01 -3.39 -21.40
CA ALA A 102 -14.32 -2.83 -21.76
C ALA A 102 -14.23 -1.98 -23.03
N GLN A 103 -13.19 -1.15 -23.15
CA GLN A 103 -12.96 -0.33 -24.33
C GLN A 103 -12.67 -1.17 -25.57
N GLU A 104 -11.87 -2.22 -25.43
CA GLU A 104 -11.58 -3.19 -26.50
C GLU A 104 -12.86 -3.91 -26.96
N ALA A 105 -13.66 -4.46 -26.02
CA ALA A 105 -14.92 -5.12 -26.34
C ALA A 105 -15.92 -4.19 -27.06
N ILE A 106 -16.01 -2.92 -26.65
CA ILE A 106 -16.83 -1.91 -27.35
C ILE A 106 -16.29 -1.66 -28.75
N GLY A 107 -14.97 -1.54 -28.92
CA GLY A 107 -14.30 -1.37 -30.21
C GLY A 107 -14.63 -2.50 -31.17
N ASP A 108 -14.46 -3.75 -30.71
CA ASP A 108 -14.73 -4.95 -31.49
C ASP A 108 -16.22 -5.04 -31.87
N MET A 109 -17.14 -4.73 -30.95
CA MET A 109 -18.57 -4.69 -31.24
C MET A 109 -18.91 -3.65 -32.32
N MET A 110 -18.25 -2.49 -32.31
CA MET A 110 -18.44 -1.47 -33.35
C MET A 110 -17.86 -1.95 -34.69
N GLN A 111 -16.73 -2.65 -34.67
CA GLN A 111 -16.09 -3.18 -35.88
C GLN A 111 -16.93 -4.28 -36.53
N GLU A 112 -17.46 -5.24 -35.76
CA GLU A 112 -18.36 -6.30 -36.26
C GLU A 112 -19.67 -5.73 -36.82
N ARG A 113 -20.17 -4.60 -36.29
CA ARG A 113 -21.37 -3.93 -36.81
C ARG A 113 -21.19 -3.35 -38.21
N VAL A 114 -19.97 -3.03 -38.64
CA VAL A 114 -19.70 -2.44 -39.96
C VAL A 114 -20.09 -3.37 -41.11
N PRO A 115 -19.58 -4.62 -41.20
CA PRO A 115 -19.98 -5.53 -42.27
C PRO A 115 -21.47 -5.87 -42.21
N ILE A 116 -22.03 -6.10 -41.01
CA ILE A 116 -23.47 -6.37 -40.84
C ILE A 116 -24.30 -5.22 -41.44
N ARG A 117 -23.89 -3.97 -41.19
CA ARG A 117 -24.59 -2.80 -41.73
C ARG A 117 -24.52 -2.77 -43.25
N LYS A 118 -23.33 -3.05 -43.81
CA LYS A 118 -23.12 -3.08 -45.26
C LYS A 118 -24.01 -4.13 -45.93
N GLU A 119 -24.03 -5.36 -45.42
CA GLU A 119 -24.86 -6.45 -45.94
C GLU A 119 -26.36 -6.13 -45.83
N MET A 120 -26.78 -5.54 -44.71
CA MET A 120 -28.17 -5.16 -44.50
C MET A 120 -28.63 -4.04 -45.46
N VAL A 121 -27.74 -3.09 -45.79
CA VAL A 121 -28.00 -2.04 -46.79
C VAL A 121 -28.10 -2.63 -48.19
N GLU A 122 -27.22 -3.57 -48.54
CA GLU A 122 -27.29 -4.24 -49.85
C GLU A 122 -28.57 -5.08 -49.97
N THR A 123 -28.93 -5.81 -48.90
CA THR A 123 -30.19 -6.55 -48.82
C THR A 123 -31.39 -5.62 -49.03
N TYR A 124 -31.39 -4.44 -48.40
CA TYR A 124 -32.41 -3.41 -48.62
C TYR A 124 -32.49 -2.97 -50.08
N ARG A 125 -31.35 -2.67 -50.70
CA ARG A 125 -31.26 -2.23 -52.09
C ARG A 125 -31.82 -3.27 -53.05
N LEU A 126 -31.47 -4.55 -52.86
CA LEU A 126 -31.93 -5.66 -53.67
C LEU A 126 -33.44 -5.91 -53.50
N LEU A 127 -33.94 -5.90 -52.26
CA LEU A 127 -35.36 -6.07 -51.98
C LEU A 127 -36.19 -4.91 -52.55
N ASP A 128 -35.72 -3.67 -52.43
CA ASP A 128 -36.40 -2.50 -53.00
C ASP A 128 -36.49 -2.60 -54.54
N GLN A 129 -35.40 -3.02 -55.20
CA GLN A 129 -35.39 -3.27 -56.64
C GLN A 129 -36.37 -4.40 -57.03
N LEU A 130 -36.38 -5.49 -56.28
CA LEU A 130 -37.28 -6.62 -56.52
C LEU A 130 -38.74 -6.21 -56.37
N VAL A 131 -39.09 -5.48 -55.31
CA VAL A 131 -40.44 -4.94 -55.09
C VAL A 131 -40.84 -4.01 -56.24
N LYS A 132 -39.93 -3.16 -56.72
CA LYS A 132 -40.19 -2.29 -57.87
C LYS A 132 -40.43 -3.11 -59.15
N ALA A 133 -39.62 -4.13 -59.42
CA ALA A 133 -39.76 -5.00 -60.59
C ALA A 133 -41.08 -5.80 -60.57
N LEU A 134 -41.45 -6.37 -59.42
CA LEU A 134 -42.70 -7.14 -59.27
C LEU A 134 -43.97 -6.29 -59.37
N ARG A 135 -43.86 -4.96 -59.22
CA ARG A 135 -44.99 -4.00 -59.28
C ARG A 135 -45.21 -3.38 -60.66
N TRP A 136 -44.45 -3.77 -61.69
CA TRP A 136 -44.64 -3.25 -63.05
C TRP A 136 -46.10 -3.45 -63.51
N GLY A 137 -46.81 -2.35 -63.76
CA GLY A 137 -48.19 -2.33 -64.26
C GLY A 137 -49.29 -1.94 -63.27
N LYS A 138 -49.00 -1.61 -61.99
CA LYS A 138 -50.01 -1.11 -61.02
C LYS A 138 -49.73 0.33 -60.57
N PRO A 139 -50.74 1.22 -60.46
CA PRO A 139 -50.55 2.59 -60.00
C PRO A 139 -50.10 2.63 -58.52
N GLN A 140 -49.16 3.54 -58.26
CA GLN A 140 -48.40 3.64 -57.02
C GLN A 140 -49.19 4.38 -55.91
N PRO A 141 -49.37 3.81 -54.70
CA PRO A 141 -49.57 4.64 -53.53
C PRO A 141 -48.22 5.26 -53.17
N LEU A 142 -48.16 6.59 -53.08
CA LEU A 142 -47.02 7.37 -52.62
C LEU A 142 -46.65 7.04 -51.16
N GLN A 143 -46.09 5.86 -50.90
CA GLN A 143 -45.33 5.62 -49.68
C GLN A 143 -43.86 5.80 -50.03
N GLN A 144 -43.41 7.05 -49.91
CA GLN A 144 -42.00 7.40 -49.88
C GLN A 144 -41.38 6.56 -48.76
N ALA A 145 -40.58 5.55 -49.13
CA ALA A 145 -39.80 4.80 -48.18
C ALA A 145 -38.80 5.78 -47.56
N ALA A 146 -39.07 6.24 -46.34
CA ALA A 146 -38.14 7.04 -45.59
C ALA A 146 -36.81 6.28 -45.53
N ASN A 147 -35.73 6.89 -46.00
CA ASN A 147 -34.40 6.28 -45.95
C ASN A 147 -34.08 5.92 -44.49
N PRO A 148 -33.79 4.64 -44.17
CA PRO A 148 -33.51 4.22 -42.81
C PRO A 148 -32.24 4.92 -42.30
N ARG A 149 -32.30 5.52 -41.11
CA ARG A 149 -31.23 6.34 -40.52
C ARG A 149 -30.33 5.56 -39.56
N ASN A 150 -30.84 4.45 -39.00
CA ASN A 150 -30.10 3.59 -38.09
C ASN A 150 -30.31 2.10 -38.40
N MET A 151 -29.50 1.23 -37.79
CA MET A 151 -29.55 -0.22 -38.04
C MET A 151 -30.93 -0.83 -37.75
N LYS A 152 -31.58 -0.38 -36.66
CA LYS A 152 -32.90 -0.89 -36.27
C LYS A 152 -33.97 -0.56 -37.31
N GLU A 153 -33.98 0.67 -37.80
CA GLU A 153 -34.86 1.11 -38.88
C GLU A 153 -34.59 0.35 -40.19
N LEU A 154 -33.32 0.07 -40.50
CA LEU A 154 -32.93 -0.68 -41.69
C LEU A 154 -33.42 -2.13 -41.63
N VAL A 155 -33.30 -2.80 -40.48
CA VAL A 155 -33.87 -4.14 -40.26
C VAL A 155 -35.38 -4.13 -40.42
N GLN A 156 -36.07 -3.14 -39.83
CA GLN A 156 -37.52 -3.00 -39.98
C GLN A 156 -37.94 -2.74 -41.44
N ALA A 157 -37.18 -1.92 -42.16
CA ALA A 157 -37.43 -1.64 -43.58
C ALA A 157 -37.26 -2.91 -44.43
N ASN A 158 -36.20 -3.69 -44.17
CA ASN A 158 -35.99 -4.99 -44.82
C ASN A 158 -37.14 -5.95 -44.54
N HIS A 159 -37.58 -6.06 -43.28
CA HIS A 159 -38.71 -6.92 -42.93
C HIS A 159 -40.00 -6.51 -43.65
N ARG A 160 -40.28 -5.21 -43.78
CA ARG A 160 -41.42 -4.69 -44.54
C ARG A 160 -41.33 -5.02 -46.03
N LEU A 161 -40.15 -4.86 -46.64
CA LEU A 161 -39.94 -5.20 -48.04
C LEU A 161 -40.09 -6.71 -48.28
N VAL A 162 -39.50 -7.55 -47.44
CA VAL A 162 -39.68 -9.02 -47.50
C VAL A 162 -41.15 -9.38 -47.38
N SER A 163 -41.87 -8.84 -46.40
CA SER A 163 -43.31 -9.09 -46.25
C SER A 163 -44.12 -8.67 -47.48
N ALA A 164 -43.77 -7.53 -48.10
CA ALA A 164 -44.39 -7.08 -49.34
C ALA A 164 -44.10 -8.02 -50.52
N VAL A 165 -42.86 -8.51 -50.66
CA VAL A 165 -42.49 -9.50 -51.68
C VAL A 165 -43.24 -10.81 -51.45
N SER A 166 -43.24 -11.33 -50.22
CA SER A 166 -43.94 -12.58 -49.87
C SER A 166 -45.44 -12.47 -50.15
N ALA A 167 -46.09 -11.37 -49.76
CA ALA A 167 -47.50 -11.15 -50.04
C ALA A 167 -47.82 -11.09 -51.54
N GLN A 168 -46.89 -10.61 -52.37
CA GLN A 168 -47.06 -10.54 -53.82
C GLN A 168 -46.82 -11.88 -54.53
N LEU A 169 -45.82 -12.66 -54.09
CA LEU A 169 -45.46 -13.93 -54.71
C LEU A 169 -46.32 -15.11 -54.23
N LEU A 170 -46.63 -15.12 -52.94
CA LEU A 170 -47.34 -16.23 -52.29
C LEU A 170 -48.81 -15.90 -52.04
N GLY A 171 -49.22 -14.62 -52.13
CA GLY A 171 -50.53 -14.16 -51.67
C GLY A 171 -50.57 -14.02 -50.14
N ASN A 172 -51.75 -13.72 -49.59
CA ASN A 172 -51.94 -13.49 -48.15
C ASN A 172 -51.98 -14.82 -47.36
N ILE A 173 -51.02 -15.73 -47.61
CA ILE A 173 -50.89 -16.96 -46.85
C ILE A 173 -50.40 -16.57 -45.46
N LYS A 174 -51.26 -16.75 -44.46
CA LYS A 174 -50.90 -16.65 -43.05
C LYS A 174 -49.66 -17.53 -42.84
N PRO A 175 -48.59 -17.03 -42.19
CA PRO A 175 -47.36 -17.81 -42.03
C PRO A 175 -47.71 -19.16 -41.40
N MET A 176 -47.33 -20.23 -42.09
CA MET A 176 -47.59 -21.60 -41.66
C MET A 176 -46.79 -21.86 -40.38
N ASN A 177 -47.53 -21.99 -39.27
CA ASN A 177 -47.17 -22.52 -37.94
C ASN A 177 -45.82 -22.11 -37.33
N SER A 178 -45.93 -21.35 -36.24
CA SER A 178 -44.90 -20.90 -35.29
C SER A 178 -44.02 -21.99 -34.64
N ALA A 179 -44.15 -23.26 -35.04
CA ALA A 179 -43.38 -24.37 -34.46
C ALA A 179 -41.93 -24.49 -34.98
N ASN A 180 -41.62 -23.90 -36.15
CA ASN A 180 -40.26 -23.91 -36.73
C ASN A 180 -39.49 -22.60 -36.52
N GLN A 181 -40.08 -21.61 -35.85
CA GLN A 181 -39.41 -20.33 -35.56
C GLN A 181 -38.50 -20.41 -34.33
N GLU A 182 -38.93 -21.17 -33.30
CA GLU A 182 -38.16 -21.37 -32.05
C GLU A 182 -36.84 -22.14 -32.27
N THR A 183 -36.77 -22.98 -33.31
CA THR A 183 -35.58 -23.78 -33.63
C THR A 183 -34.46 -22.98 -34.30
N VAL A 184 -34.75 -21.84 -34.93
CA VAL A 184 -33.74 -20.99 -35.59
C VAL A 184 -33.17 -19.95 -34.64
N GLU A 185 -33.99 -19.35 -33.77
CA GLU A 185 -33.52 -18.38 -32.77
C GLU A 185 -32.59 -19.00 -31.72
N SER A 186 -32.78 -20.29 -31.40
CA SER A 186 -31.93 -21.02 -30.46
C SER A 186 -30.54 -21.41 -31.03
N GLY A 187 -30.33 -21.28 -32.35
CA GLY A 187 -29.10 -21.70 -33.03
C GLY A 187 -28.09 -20.59 -33.32
N ILE A 188 -28.48 -19.32 -33.13
CA ILE A 188 -27.60 -18.17 -33.40
C ILE A 188 -26.87 -17.79 -32.10
N GLY A 189 -25.62 -18.22 -31.99
CA GLY A 189 -24.75 -17.87 -30.86
C GLY A 189 -24.32 -16.40 -30.89
N LEU A 190 -23.83 -15.92 -29.74
CA LEU A 190 -23.21 -14.60 -29.62
C LEU A 190 -22.00 -14.50 -30.55
N THR A 191 -21.76 -13.31 -31.10
CA THR A 191 -20.50 -13.03 -31.78
C THR A 191 -19.33 -13.03 -30.79
N ASN A 192 -18.09 -13.06 -31.30
CA ASN A 192 -16.91 -13.00 -30.46
C ASN A 192 -16.87 -11.71 -29.63
N ALA A 193 -17.20 -10.57 -30.25
CA ALA A 193 -17.27 -9.29 -29.54
C ALA A 193 -18.42 -9.24 -28.51
N GLU A 194 -19.57 -9.83 -28.82
CA GLU A 194 -20.70 -9.91 -27.87
C GLU A 194 -20.37 -10.82 -26.68
N ALA A 195 -19.70 -11.95 -26.92
CA ALA A 195 -19.23 -12.85 -25.87
C ALA A 195 -18.18 -12.16 -24.98
N ALA A 196 -17.24 -11.41 -25.57
CA ALA A 196 -16.25 -10.62 -24.83
C ALA A 196 -16.91 -9.50 -23.99
N ALA A 197 -17.88 -8.79 -24.55
CA ALA A 197 -18.65 -7.78 -23.82
C ALA A 197 -19.47 -8.39 -22.67
N ALA A 198 -20.08 -9.56 -22.88
CA ALA A 198 -20.79 -10.28 -21.82
C ALA A 198 -19.84 -10.72 -20.70
N GLN A 199 -18.62 -11.17 -21.02
CA GLN A 199 -17.60 -11.49 -20.02
C GLN A 199 -17.20 -10.27 -19.19
N VAL A 200 -17.00 -9.11 -19.84
CA VAL A 200 -16.68 -7.85 -19.15
C VAL A 200 -17.81 -7.42 -18.21
N LEU A 201 -19.07 -7.57 -18.64
CA LEU A 201 -20.25 -7.24 -17.81
C LEU A 201 -20.43 -8.21 -16.63
N ASN A 202 -20.06 -9.48 -16.81
CA ASN A 202 -20.15 -10.50 -15.77
C ASN A 202 -18.93 -10.52 -14.82
N MET A 203 -17.84 -9.83 -15.16
CA MET A 203 -16.72 -9.63 -14.25
C MET A 203 -17.16 -8.75 -13.07
N SER A 204 -17.59 -9.41 -12.00
CA SER A 204 -17.83 -8.77 -10.72
C SER A 204 -16.50 -8.23 -10.19
N PHE A 205 -16.50 -6.96 -9.79
CA PHE A 205 -15.35 -6.35 -9.16
C PHE A 205 -15.29 -6.83 -7.71
N ASP A 206 -14.69 -7.99 -7.49
CA ASP A 206 -14.35 -8.43 -6.13
C ASP A 206 -13.25 -7.52 -5.60
N LEU A 207 -13.68 -6.43 -4.95
CA LEU A 207 -12.90 -5.64 -4.00
C LEU A 207 -12.57 -6.46 -2.76
N GLN A 208 -12.14 -7.71 -2.92
CA GLN A 208 -11.45 -8.41 -1.86
C GLN A 208 -10.09 -7.73 -1.75
N LEU A 209 -10.06 -6.63 -0.98
CA LEU A 209 -8.87 -6.27 -0.24
C LEU A 209 -8.37 -7.59 0.35
N PRO A 210 -7.11 -7.97 0.11
CA PRO A 210 -6.54 -9.09 0.84
C PRO A 210 -6.77 -8.77 2.32
N SER A 211 -7.61 -9.57 2.97
CA SER A 211 -7.70 -9.56 4.43
C SER A 211 -6.26 -9.65 4.94
N PRO A 212 -5.87 -8.89 5.97
CA PRO A 212 -4.48 -8.80 6.44
C PRO A 212 -3.86 -10.13 6.93
N GLU A 213 -4.48 -11.29 6.67
CA GLU A 213 -4.15 -12.57 7.26
C GLU A 213 -3.24 -13.47 6.40
N THR A 214 -2.94 -13.16 5.14
CA THR A 214 -2.21 -14.11 4.25
C THR A 214 -0.85 -13.67 3.72
N THR A 215 -0.28 -12.55 4.16
CA THR A 215 1.17 -12.38 4.02
C THR A 215 1.87 -13.20 5.10
N PRO A 216 2.83 -14.10 4.76
CA PRO A 216 3.66 -14.71 5.77
C PRO A 216 4.31 -13.57 6.52
N VAL A 217 4.01 -13.46 7.81
CA VAL A 217 4.68 -12.56 8.74
C VAL A 217 6.14 -13.01 8.73
N GLY A 218 6.91 -12.46 7.80
CA GLY A 218 8.34 -12.61 7.72
C GLY A 218 8.88 -11.98 8.98
N LYS A 219 9.14 -12.84 9.98
CA LYS A 219 9.84 -12.60 11.24
C LYS A 219 9.87 -11.13 11.62
N MET A 220 8.84 -10.68 12.34
CA MET A 220 8.83 -9.36 12.96
C MET A 220 10.12 -9.22 13.77
N SER A 221 10.99 -8.35 13.26
CA SER A 221 12.26 -7.99 13.87
C SER A 221 12.01 -7.58 15.32
N GLY A 222 12.86 -8.08 16.21
CA GLY A 222 12.72 -7.91 17.65
C GLY A 222 12.57 -6.47 18.09
N ARG A 223 11.96 -6.30 19.28
CA ARG A 223 11.84 -5.04 20.01
C ARG A 223 13.14 -4.23 19.90
N PHE A 224 13.00 -2.95 19.57
CA PHE A 224 14.12 -2.05 19.45
C PHE A 224 14.78 -1.90 20.84
N HIS A 225 15.92 -2.55 21.03
CA HIS A 225 16.72 -2.41 22.25
C HIS A 225 18.01 -1.65 21.90
N PRO A 226 18.39 -0.59 22.63
CA PRO A 226 19.57 0.24 22.34
C PRO A 226 20.91 -0.52 22.23
N GLN A 227 20.96 -1.79 22.64
CA GLN A 227 22.15 -2.63 22.67
C GLN A 227 22.16 -3.72 21.58
N HIS A 228 21.08 -3.87 20.80
CA HIS A 228 21.09 -4.74 19.63
C HIS A 228 21.77 -4.00 18.47
N LYS A 229 23.04 -4.35 18.21
CA LYS A 229 23.72 -3.97 16.96
C LYS A 229 22.98 -4.61 15.79
N TYR A 230 22.14 -3.86 15.10
CA TYR A 230 21.62 -4.24 13.80
C TYR A 230 22.74 -4.01 12.76
N GLU A 231 23.69 -4.94 12.65
CA GLU A 231 24.64 -4.96 11.52
C GLU A 231 23.94 -5.23 10.17
N GLU A 232 22.67 -5.61 10.20
CA GLU A 232 21.82 -5.71 9.03
C GLU A 232 20.46 -5.06 9.31
N VAL A 233 20.41 -3.73 9.36
CA VAL A 233 19.21 -3.05 8.88
C VAL A 233 19.17 -3.29 7.38
N THR A 234 18.79 -4.50 6.97
CA THR A 234 18.37 -4.77 5.59
C THR A 234 17.07 -4.00 5.40
N VAL A 235 17.23 -2.72 5.07
CA VAL A 235 16.19 -1.93 4.44
C VAL A 235 15.91 -2.67 3.13
N ASN A 236 14.95 -3.59 3.17
CA ASN A 236 14.44 -4.26 2.00
C ASN A 236 13.72 -3.21 1.15
N CYS A 237 14.52 -2.42 0.43
CA CYS A 237 14.08 -1.55 -0.63
C CYS A 237 13.49 -2.46 -1.70
N CYS A 238 12.21 -2.28 -2.00
CA CYS A 238 11.61 -2.84 -3.20
C CYS A 238 12.40 -2.35 -4.43
N ASN A 239 12.42 -3.14 -5.51
CA ASN A 239 13.09 -2.87 -6.80
C ASN A 239 12.77 -1.51 -7.46
N ARG A 240 11.86 -0.72 -6.89
CA ARG A 240 11.43 0.61 -7.36
C ARG A 240 11.96 1.79 -6.54
N CYS A 241 12.58 1.57 -5.38
CA CYS A 241 13.16 2.64 -4.56
C CYS A 241 14.62 2.88 -4.98
N LYS A 242 14.89 4.03 -5.64
CA LYS A 242 16.26 4.46 -6.04
C LYS A 242 16.79 5.65 -5.23
N GLY A 243 16.10 6.05 -4.18
CA GLY A 243 16.47 7.22 -3.37
C GLY A 243 17.59 6.90 -2.38
N GLU A 244 18.57 7.80 -2.28
CA GLU A 244 19.61 7.75 -1.26
C GLU A 244 18.99 8.08 0.11
N ILE A 245 19.08 7.16 1.06
CA ILE A 245 18.61 7.39 2.43
C ILE A 245 19.77 8.01 3.20
N LYS A 246 19.67 9.30 3.54
CA LYS A 246 20.59 9.95 4.47
C LYS A 246 20.17 9.61 5.89
N VAL A 247 21.00 8.83 6.58
CA VAL A 247 20.93 8.67 8.03
C VAL A 247 21.44 9.97 8.64
N VAL A 248 20.57 10.71 9.32
CA VAL A 248 20.93 11.90 10.11
C VAL A 248 21.09 11.46 11.55
#